data_AF-A0A7S9WSN2-F1
#
_entry.id   AF-A0A7S9WSN2-F1
#
_cell.length_a   1.000
_cell.length_b   1.000
_cell.length_c   1.000
_cell.angle_alpha   90.00
_cell.angle_beta   90.00
_cell.angle_gamma   90.00
#
_symmetry.space_group_name_H-M   'P 1'
#
loop_
_entity.id
_entity.type
_entity.pdbx_description
1 polymer ?
#
loop_
_entity_poly.entity_id
_entity_poly.type
_entity_poly.pdbx_seq_one_letter_code
_entity_poly.pdbx_strand_id
1 'polypeptide(L)'
;MKILSLLTALLFGAVCGFANDGKVRSIDIYVTPYYSANAGKVEYVKVYDKIDELLKSGKVEDFKKAEKIVQDAPQMVSPITLFVLSARAYDLGLRDDAIFWFYAAKNRAILLRGVIDMEGEKFTDVVAAIGAFMKLVGDVVNPYAFCDIKKQQEIADKALEWTKKNAYEAMFSPEFSSPHEDRKAALAKGIEKLEARNKKEKDYFLDKDNLANFKAMRKQNGTDEKFCF
;
A
#
# COMPACT_ATOMS: atom_id res chain seq x y z
N MET A 1 -39.38 -8.28 -11.88
CA MET A 1 -39.41 -8.49 -10.43
C MET A 1 -37.98 -8.56 -9.91
N LYS A 2 -37.60 -7.57 -9.09
CA LYS A 2 -36.75 -7.62 -7.88
C LYS A 2 -35.53 -8.57 -7.93
N ILE A 3 -34.31 -8.09 -7.71
CA ILE A 3 -33.83 -7.75 -6.35
C ILE A 3 -32.97 -6.48 -6.37
N LEU A 4 -33.50 -5.48 -5.69
CA LEU A 4 -32.82 -4.33 -5.09
C LEU A 4 -32.15 -4.79 -3.78
N SER A 5 -31.22 -4.00 -3.23
CA SER A 5 -30.56 -4.09 -1.90
C SER A 5 -29.21 -4.83 -1.92
N LEU A 6 -28.11 -4.34 -1.32
CA LEU A 6 -28.00 -3.58 -0.08
C LEU A 6 -27.11 -2.33 -0.20
N LEU A 7 -27.72 -1.18 0.09
CA LEU A 7 -27.10 -0.06 0.80
C LEU A 7 -27.21 -0.38 2.30
N THR A 8 -26.10 -0.34 3.04
CA THR A 8 -26.18 -0.25 4.51
C THR A 8 -25.12 0.72 5.02
N ALA A 9 -25.62 1.64 5.83
CA ALA A 9 -24.99 2.82 6.37
C ALA A 9 -23.80 2.52 7.28
N LEU A 10 -22.76 3.36 7.19
CA LEU A 10 -21.84 3.61 8.30
C LEU A 10 -22.36 4.84 9.05
N LEU A 11 -22.86 4.59 10.25
CA LEU A 11 -23.24 5.59 11.24
C LEU A 11 -21.97 6.31 11.71
N PHE A 12 -21.95 7.63 11.53
CA PHE A 12 -20.94 8.52 12.07
C PHE A 12 -21.06 8.59 13.59
N GLY A 13 -20.00 8.21 14.30
CA GLY A 13 -19.77 8.66 15.67
C GLY A 13 -19.42 10.14 15.66
N ALA A 14 -20.15 10.94 16.45
CA ALA A 14 -19.87 12.35 16.62
C ALA A 14 -18.52 12.55 17.32
N VAL A 15 -17.62 13.31 16.68
CA VAL A 15 -16.42 13.88 17.31
C VAL A 15 -16.39 15.37 17.01
N CYS A 16 -16.07 16.14 18.05
CA CYS A 16 -16.09 17.59 18.13
C CYS A 16 -15.43 18.31 16.94
N GLY A 17 -16.00 19.49 16.64
CA GLY A 17 -15.71 20.30 15.47
C GLY A 17 -14.27 20.83 15.39
N PHE A 18 -13.56 20.36 14.38
CA PHE A 18 -12.86 21.24 13.46
C PHE A 18 -13.74 21.35 12.21
N ALA A 19 -13.71 22.49 11.52
CA ALA A 19 -14.25 22.57 10.17
C ALA A 19 -13.45 21.60 9.30
N ASN A 20 -13.84 20.32 9.29
CA ASN A 20 -13.23 19.31 8.46
C ASN A 20 -13.74 19.61 7.06
N ASP A 21 -12.88 20.16 6.22
CA ASP A 21 -13.12 20.44 4.81
C ASP A 21 -13.34 19.16 3.96
N GLY A 22 -13.59 18.03 4.63
CA GLY A 22 -13.85 16.71 4.05
C GLY A 22 -12.60 16.04 3.50
N LYS A 23 -11.43 16.68 3.60
CA LYS A 23 -10.20 16.14 3.03
C LYS A 23 -9.61 15.06 3.92
N VAL A 24 -9.20 13.96 3.30
CA VAL A 24 -8.55 12.84 4.00
C VAL A 24 -7.05 13.13 4.06
N ARG A 25 -6.56 13.60 5.21
CA ARG A 25 -5.15 13.96 5.38
C ARG A 25 -4.31 12.87 6.04
N SER A 26 -4.95 11.91 6.67
CA SER A 26 -4.31 10.83 7.43
C SER A 26 -4.86 9.45 7.06
N ILE A 27 -4.07 8.42 7.37
CA ILE A 27 -4.45 7.01 7.30
C ILE A 27 -4.65 6.49 8.73
N ASP A 28 -5.88 6.66 9.22
CA ASP A 28 -6.29 6.26 10.57
C ASP A 28 -6.79 4.81 10.55
N ILE A 29 -5.89 3.87 10.86
CA ILE A 29 -6.10 2.43 10.74
C ILE A 29 -5.56 1.68 11.96
N TYR A 30 -6.07 0.48 12.18
CA TYR A 30 -5.63 -0.43 13.22
C TYR A 30 -5.33 -1.81 12.61
N VAL A 31 -4.06 -2.21 12.58
CA VAL A 31 -3.62 -3.50 12.06
C VAL A 31 -2.65 -4.14 13.06
N THR A 32 -3.18 -4.98 13.94
CA THR A 32 -2.39 -5.65 14.97
C THR A 32 -1.59 -6.84 14.43
N PRO A 33 -0.43 -7.15 15.04
CA PRO A 33 0.23 -6.42 16.11
C PRO A 33 1.21 -5.35 15.60
N TYR A 34 0.96 -4.72 14.45
CA TYR A 34 1.98 -3.97 13.70
C TYR A 34 1.84 -2.45 13.79
N TYR A 35 0.62 -1.92 13.72
CA TYR A 35 0.42 -0.48 13.53
C TYR A 35 -0.94 0.00 14.03
N SER A 36 -0.95 1.17 14.66
CA SER A 36 -2.18 1.93 14.89
C SER A 36 -1.95 3.44 14.78
N ALA A 37 -2.91 4.10 14.14
CA ALA A 37 -2.99 5.55 14.09
C ALA A 37 -4.46 6.00 14.18
N ASN A 38 -4.66 7.15 14.79
CA ASN A 38 -5.96 7.76 15.00
C ASN A 38 -5.85 9.29 14.95
N ALA A 39 -6.76 9.93 14.22
CA ALA A 39 -6.79 11.37 14.00
C ALA A 39 -5.42 11.96 13.59
N GLY A 40 -4.72 11.28 12.68
CA GLY A 40 -3.39 11.67 12.17
C GLY A 40 -2.23 11.45 13.14
N LYS A 41 -2.49 10.88 14.31
CA LYS A 41 -1.46 10.57 15.32
C LYS A 41 -1.19 9.07 15.35
N VAL A 42 0.08 8.70 15.30
CA VAL A 42 0.50 7.31 15.51
C VAL A 42 0.46 7.00 16.98
N GLU A 43 -0.18 5.89 17.32
CA GLU A 43 -0.21 5.38 18.68
C GLU A 43 0.81 4.25 18.83
N TYR A 44 0.96 3.41 17.80
CA TYR A 44 1.79 2.21 17.86
C TYR A 44 2.45 1.87 16.50
N VAL A 45 3.72 1.44 16.57
CA VAL A 45 4.49 0.89 15.43
C VAL A 45 5.35 -0.26 15.95
N LYS A 46 5.25 -1.41 15.30
CA LYS A 46 6.14 -2.57 15.53
C LYS A 46 6.29 -3.36 14.25
N VAL A 47 7.17 -2.90 13.37
CA VAL A 47 7.39 -3.53 12.05
C VAL A 47 8.86 -3.81 11.78
N TYR A 48 9.74 -2.97 12.30
CA TYR A 48 11.18 -3.14 12.21
C TYR A 48 11.87 -2.26 13.25
N ASP A 49 12.44 -2.89 14.27
CA ASP A 49 13.01 -2.23 15.47
C ASP A 49 13.93 -1.04 15.16
N LYS A 50 14.66 -1.07 14.05
CA LYS A 50 15.57 0.02 13.64
C LYS A 50 14.86 1.31 13.25
N ILE A 51 13.57 1.26 12.91
CA ILE A 51 12.81 2.40 12.39
C ILE A 51 11.49 2.66 13.13
N ASP A 52 11.06 1.79 14.04
CA ASP A 52 9.77 1.92 14.72
C ASP A 52 9.60 3.28 15.43
N GLU A 53 10.58 3.71 16.22
CA GLU A 53 10.55 5.02 16.90
C GLU A 53 10.64 6.20 15.92
N LEU A 54 11.39 6.05 14.82
CA LEU A 54 11.49 7.08 13.79
C LEU A 54 10.13 7.29 13.10
N LEU A 55 9.44 6.20 12.78
CA LEU A 55 8.12 6.23 12.14
C LEU A 55 7.02 6.77 13.07
N LYS A 56 7.18 6.61 14.39
CA LYS A 56 6.28 7.14 15.42
C LYS A 56 6.44 8.65 15.67
N SER A 57 7.62 9.21 15.44
CA SER A 57 8.01 10.59 15.82
C SER A 57 7.13 11.73 15.26
N GLY A 58 6.40 11.49 14.16
CA GLY A 58 5.60 12.51 13.47
C GLY A 58 6.43 13.59 12.75
N LYS A 59 7.75 13.39 12.57
CA LYS A 59 8.65 14.35 11.91
C LYS A 59 9.08 13.86 10.53
N VAL A 60 9.15 14.78 9.57
CA VAL A 60 9.61 14.48 8.20
C VAL A 60 11.06 14.03 8.20
N GLU A 61 11.92 14.63 9.02
CA GLU A 61 13.35 14.29 9.09
C GLU A 61 13.57 12.86 9.58
N ASP A 62 12.80 12.44 10.57
CA ASP A 62 12.88 11.09 11.12
C ASP A 62 12.27 10.07 10.16
N PHE A 63 11.20 10.42 9.44
CA PHE A 63 10.71 9.62 8.32
C PHE A 63 11.79 9.42 7.26
N LYS A 64 12.52 10.48 6.86
CA LYS A 64 13.59 10.36 5.86
C LYS A 64 14.77 9.52 6.35
N LYS A 65 15.07 9.52 7.65
CA LYS A 65 16.04 8.57 8.24
C LYS A 65 15.53 7.13 8.16
N ALA A 66 14.27 6.88 8.51
CA ALA A 66 13.65 5.55 8.41
C ALA A 66 13.65 5.04 6.97
N GLU A 67 13.27 5.90 6.02
CA GLU A 67 13.30 5.66 4.58
C GLU A 67 14.72 5.28 4.12
N LYS A 68 15.73 6.03 4.55
CA LYS A 68 17.13 5.72 4.24
C LYS A 68 17.56 4.35 4.79
N ILE A 69 17.19 4.00 6.02
CA ILE A 69 17.50 2.68 6.60
C ILE A 69 16.87 1.56 5.77
N VAL A 70 15.65 1.76 5.26
CA VAL A 70 15.00 0.81 4.34
C VAL A 70 15.74 0.74 3.00
N GLN A 71 16.18 1.88 2.45
CA GLN A 71 16.90 1.93 1.18
C GLN A 71 18.33 1.34 1.27
N ASP A 72 18.97 1.42 2.42
CA ASP A 72 20.33 0.90 2.64
C ASP A 72 20.37 -0.63 2.82
N ALA A 73 19.26 -1.24 3.27
CA ALA A 73 19.13 -2.70 3.43
C ALA A 73 17.75 -3.23 2.98
N PRO A 74 17.34 -2.97 1.72
CA PRO A 74 15.97 -3.17 1.27
C PRO A 74 15.56 -4.64 1.21
N GLN A 75 16.53 -5.55 1.13
CA GLN A 75 16.35 -7.00 1.11
C GLN A 75 15.93 -7.58 2.47
N MET A 76 16.13 -6.84 3.57
CA MET A 76 15.73 -7.23 4.94
C MET A 76 14.33 -6.75 5.33
N VAL A 77 13.64 -6.03 4.44
CA VAL A 77 12.43 -5.27 4.79
C VAL A 77 11.17 -5.99 4.31
N SER A 78 10.25 -6.30 5.24
CA SER A 78 9.00 -6.98 4.93
C SER A 78 8.00 -6.08 4.16
N PRO A 79 7.03 -6.65 3.43
CA PRO A 79 5.94 -5.88 2.83
C PRO A 79 5.16 -5.02 3.84
N ILE A 80 4.95 -5.55 5.07
CA ILE A 80 4.25 -4.85 6.14
C ILE A 80 4.98 -3.56 6.52
N THR A 81 6.31 -3.61 6.63
CA THR A 81 7.13 -2.42 6.90
C THR A 81 6.94 -1.36 5.82
N LEU A 82 6.93 -1.76 4.54
CA LEU A 82 6.73 -0.84 3.42
C LEU A 82 5.31 -0.23 3.42
N PHE A 83 4.28 -0.98 3.82
CA PHE A 83 2.94 -0.42 3.99
C PHE A 83 2.88 0.62 5.11
N VAL A 84 3.59 0.40 6.22
CA VAL A 84 3.68 1.41 7.29
C VAL A 84 4.46 2.64 6.82
N LEU A 85 5.56 2.50 6.07
CA LEU A 85 6.23 3.64 5.44
C LEU A 85 5.25 4.46 4.58
N SER A 86 4.42 3.78 3.77
CA SER A 86 3.40 4.46 2.96
C SER A 86 2.40 5.25 3.80
N ALA A 87 1.85 4.63 4.86
CA ALA A 87 0.91 5.30 5.75
C ALA A 87 1.53 6.53 6.41
N ARG A 88 2.76 6.40 6.91
CA ARG A 88 3.48 7.51 7.54
C ARG A 88 3.84 8.62 6.58
N ALA A 89 4.25 8.30 5.36
CA ALA A 89 4.47 9.29 4.32
C ALA A 89 3.18 10.09 4.04
N TYR A 90 2.03 9.40 3.99
CA TYR A 90 0.73 10.06 3.80
C TYR A 90 0.40 10.96 4.99
N ASP A 91 0.53 10.50 6.23
CA ASP A 91 0.24 11.32 7.40
C ASP A 91 1.12 12.59 7.48
N LEU A 92 2.31 12.56 6.89
CA LEU A 92 3.28 13.66 6.87
C LEU A 92 3.15 14.60 5.66
N GLY A 93 2.16 14.41 4.79
CA GLY A 93 2.03 15.25 3.58
C GLY A 93 2.87 14.78 2.38
N LEU A 94 3.70 13.74 2.53
CA LEU A 94 4.60 13.21 1.51
C LEU A 94 3.86 12.25 0.57
N ARG A 95 2.92 12.79 -0.20
CA ARG A 95 1.95 12.00 -0.96
C ARG A 95 2.57 11.11 -2.03
N ASP A 96 3.56 11.61 -2.78
CA ASP A 96 4.23 10.81 -3.81
C ASP A 96 5.04 9.65 -3.20
N ASP A 97 5.72 9.90 -2.08
CA ASP A 97 6.42 8.87 -1.32
C ASP A 97 5.44 7.82 -0.80
N ALA A 98 4.25 8.24 -0.35
CA ALA A 98 3.20 7.32 0.07
C ALA A 98 2.76 6.38 -1.06
N ILE A 99 2.54 6.90 -2.27
CA ILE A 99 2.19 6.10 -3.46
C ILE A 99 3.32 5.12 -3.79
N PHE A 100 4.57 5.60 -3.80
CA PHE A 100 5.74 4.78 -4.10
C PHE A 100 5.84 3.59 -3.14
N TRP A 101 5.83 3.85 -1.84
CA TRP A 101 5.97 2.80 -0.83
C TRP A 101 4.76 1.85 -0.81
N PHE A 102 3.55 2.33 -1.09
CA PHE A 102 2.36 1.48 -1.20
C PHE A 102 2.52 0.47 -2.34
N TYR A 103 2.94 0.93 -3.53
CA TYR A 103 3.13 0.06 -4.68
C TYR A 103 4.32 -0.88 -4.52
N ALA A 104 5.42 -0.42 -3.91
CA ALA A 104 6.55 -1.29 -3.57
C ALA A 104 6.12 -2.41 -2.58
N ALA A 105 5.35 -2.07 -1.55
CA ALA A 105 4.80 -3.02 -0.60
C ALA A 105 3.89 -4.05 -1.28
N LYS A 106 2.94 -3.58 -2.10
CA LYS A 106 2.00 -4.42 -2.86
C LYS A 106 2.72 -5.38 -3.78
N ASN A 107 3.70 -4.89 -4.56
CA ASN A 107 4.48 -5.71 -5.47
C ASN A 107 5.29 -6.76 -4.70
N ARG A 108 5.98 -6.38 -3.62
CA ARG A 108 6.74 -7.31 -2.78
C ARG A 108 5.85 -8.38 -2.15
N ALA A 109 4.66 -8.03 -1.67
CA ALA A 109 3.70 -9.00 -1.12
C ALA A 109 3.23 -10.01 -2.19
N ILE A 110 2.97 -9.56 -3.41
CA ILE A 110 2.59 -10.43 -4.53
C ILE A 110 3.72 -11.41 -4.87
N LEU A 111 4.96 -10.91 -4.95
CA LEU A 111 6.11 -11.75 -5.25
C LEU A 111 6.39 -12.76 -4.13
N LEU A 112 6.30 -12.33 -2.86
CA LEU A 112 6.47 -13.23 -1.71
C LEU A 112 5.49 -14.41 -1.79
N ARG A 113 4.19 -14.11 -1.95
CA ARG A 113 3.14 -15.15 -2.09
C ARG A 113 3.29 -16.00 -3.36
N GLY A 114 3.94 -15.47 -4.39
CA GLY A 114 4.23 -16.20 -5.63
C GLY A 114 5.47 -17.08 -5.56
N VAL A 115 6.29 -16.97 -4.51
CA VAL A 115 7.55 -17.70 -4.39
C VAL A 115 7.52 -18.70 -3.23
N ILE A 116 6.97 -18.33 -2.09
CA ILE A 116 6.86 -19.24 -0.93
C ILE A 116 5.41 -19.68 -0.72
N ASP A 117 5.28 -20.84 -0.09
CA ASP A 117 3.99 -21.28 0.41
C ASP A 117 3.66 -20.51 1.69
N MET A 118 2.63 -19.67 1.60
CA MET A 118 2.10 -18.90 2.72
C MET A 118 0.81 -19.53 3.27
N GLU A 119 0.48 -20.76 2.86
CA GLU A 119 -0.63 -21.52 3.41
C GLU A 119 -0.19 -22.19 4.73
N GLY A 120 -1.04 -22.12 5.75
CA GLY A 120 -0.79 -22.71 7.08
C GLY A 120 -0.69 -21.69 8.21
N GLU A 121 -0.83 -22.20 9.44
CA GLU A 121 -0.99 -21.40 10.66
C GLU A 121 0.15 -20.40 10.90
N LYS A 122 1.39 -20.76 10.52
CA LYS A 122 2.58 -19.91 10.67
C LYS A 122 2.44 -18.55 9.99
N PHE A 123 1.68 -18.47 8.89
CA PHE A 123 1.53 -17.26 8.10
C PHE A 123 0.14 -16.64 8.19
N THR A 124 -0.83 -17.25 8.89
CA THR A 124 -2.21 -16.76 8.96
C THR A 124 -2.29 -15.27 9.33
N ASP A 125 -1.64 -14.88 10.43
CA ASP A 125 -1.65 -13.48 10.89
C ASP A 125 -0.91 -12.54 9.93
N VAL A 126 0.18 -13.00 9.32
CA VAL A 126 0.96 -12.23 8.35
C VAL A 126 0.14 -11.98 7.07
N VAL A 127 -0.54 -13.00 6.56
CA VAL A 127 -1.40 -12.91 5.38
C VAL A 127 -2.60 -12.00 5.66
N ALA A 128 -3.22 -12.15 6.84
CA ALA A 128 -4.32 -11.28 7.26
C ALA A 128 -3.86 -9.82 7.36
N ALA A 129 -2.71 -9.55 7.97
CA ALA A 129 -2.16 -8.20 8.09
C ALA A 129 -1.79 -7.60 6.72
N ILE A 130 -1.13 -8.35 5.84
CA ILE A 130 -0.84 -7.89 4.47
C ILE A 130 -2.13 -7.53 3.73
N GLY A 131 -3.18 -8.36 3.84
CA GLY A 131 -4.48 -8.07 3.25
C GLY A 131 -5.12 -6.81 3.82
N ALA A 132 -5.08 -6.65 5.15
CA ALA A 132 -5.59 -5.48 5.84
C ALA A 132 -4.86 -4.20 5.42
N PHE A 133 -3.53 -4.19 5.42
CA PHE A 133 -2.75 -3.04 4.96
C PHE A 133 -3.01 -2.71 3.49
N MET A 134 -3.01 -3.73 2.61
CA MET A 134 -3.24 -3.53 1.17
C MET A 134 -4.60 -2.87 0.92
N LYS A 135 -5.61 -3.25 1.69
CA LYS A 135 -6.94 -2.62 1.63
C LYS A 135 -6.94 -1.23 2.28
N LEU A 136 -6.65 -1.15 3.58
CA LEU A 136 -6.89 0.06 4.37
C LEU A 136 -5.98 1.22 3.95
N VAL A 137 -4.70 0.96 3.67
CA VAL A 137 -3.79 1.98 3.12
C VAL A 137 -4.18 2.29 1.67
N GLY A 138 -4.53 1.26 0.90
CA GLY A 138 -4.92 1.40 -0.51
C GLY A 138 -6.20 2.22 -0.73
N ASP A 139 -7.16 2.13 0.19
CA ASP A 139 -8.41 2.88 0.18
C ASP A 139 -8.19 4.40 0.36
N VAL A 140 -7.02 4.81 0.84
CA VAL A 140 -6.64 6.23 1.00
C VAL A 140 -5.60 6.66 -0.05
N VAL A 141 -4.57 5.84 -0.28
CA VAL A 141 -3.47 6.18 -1.20
C VAL A 141 -3.93 6.15 -2.66
N ASN A 142 -4.71 5.15 -3.09
CA ASN A 142 -5.08 5.06 -4.51
C ASN A 142 -6.00 6.20 -4.97
N PRO A 143 -7.04 6.63 -4.22
CA PRO A 143 -7.83 7.79 -4.59
C PRO A 143 -7.00 9.04 -4.84
N TYR A 144 -5.98 9.30 -4.01
CA TYR A 144 -5.02 10.39 -4.22
C TYR A 144 -4.15 10.14 -5.45
N ALA A 145 -3.57 8.94 -5.57
CA ALA A 145 -2.68 8.61 -6.69
C ALA A 145 -3.34 8.90 -8.04
N PHE A 146 -4.59 8.48 -8.20
CA PHE A 146 -5.34 8.69 -9.44
C PHE A 146 -5.91 10.10 -9.63
N CYS A 147 -5.59 11.08 -8.78
CA CYS A 147 -5.80 12.49 -9.09
C CYS A 147 -4.98 12.91 -10.32
N ASP A 148 -3.79 12.32 -10.49
CA ASP A 148 -2.98 12.43 -11.69
C ASP A 148 -2.58 11.03 -12.16
N ILE A 149 -3.35 10.49 -13.12
CA ILE A 149 -3.16 9.14 -13.66
C ILE A 149 -1.75 8.98 -14.25
N LYS A 150 -1.22 10.01 -14.94
CA LYS A 150 0.10 9.91 -15.56
C LYS A 150 1.17 9.80 -14.49
N LYS A 151 1.11 10.68 -13.48
CA LYS A 151 2.05 10.66 -12.35
C LYS A 151 1.96 9.36 -11.55
N GLN A 152 0.75 8.85 -11.33
CA GLN A 152 0.54 7.55 -10.69
C GLN A 152 1.23 6.43 -11.47
N GLN A 153 1.09 6.39 -12.80
CA GLN A 153 1.74 5.37 -13.64
C GLN A 153 3.27 5.48 -13.60
N GLU A 154 3.81 6.69 -13.61
CA GLU A 154 5.26 6.92 -13.47
C GLU A 154 5.80 6.43 -12.11
N ILE A 155 5.05 6.66 -11.02
CA ILE A 155 5.43 6.17 -9.69
C ILE A 155 5.27 4.64 -9.61
N ALA A 156 4.22 4.07 -10.20
CA ALA A 156 4.01 2.63 -10.25
C ALA A 156 5.13 1.90 -11.00
N ASP A 157 5.64 2.47 -12.09
CA ASP A 157 6.81 1.97 -12.80
C ASP A 157 8.06 2.02 -11.93
N LYS A 158 8.32 3.16 -11.27
CA LYS A 158 9.46 3.30 -10.35
C LYS A 158 9.41 2.29 -9.22
N ALA A 159 8.23 2.07 -8.63
CA ALA A 159 8.03 1.09 -7.56
C ALA A 159 8.22 -0.35 -8.05
N LEU A 160 7.79 -0.67 -9.27
CA LEU A 160 8.04 -1.98 -9.88
C LEU A 160 9.53 -2.21 -10.13
N GLU A 161 10.22 -1.24 -10.74
CA GLU A 161 11.66 -1.31 -10.98
C GLU A 161 12.47 -1.43 -9.69
N TRP A 162 12.08 -0.68 -8.65
CA TRP A 162 12.67 -0.83 -7.33
C TRP A 162 12.45 -2.23 -6.76
N THR A 163 11.25 -2.79 -6.90
CA THR A 163 10.93 -4.14 -6.40
C THR A 163 11.76 -5.22 -7.11
N LYS A 164 11.94 -5.09 -8.44
CA LYS A 164 12.77 -6.00 -9.25
C LYS A 164 14.23 -6.02 -8.79
N LYS A 165 14.78 -4.83 -8.50
CA LYS A 165 16.18 -4.67 -8.06
C LYS A 165 16.41 -5.10 -6.61
N ASN A 166 15.36 -5.07 -5.79
CA ASN A 166 15.44 -5.26 -4.35
C ASN A 166 14.53 -6.42 -3.90
N ALA A 167 14.89 -7.64 -4.28
CA ALA A 167 14.17 -8.83 -3.84
C ALA A 167 14.25 -8.99 -2.31
N TYR A 168 13.16 -9.43 -1.68
CA TYR A 168 13.10 -9.65 -0.24
C TYR A 168 13.71 -11.01 0.11
N GLU A 169 14.83 -11.04 0.84
CA GLU A 169 15.65 -12.24 1.05
C GLU A 169 14.88 -13.41 1.66
N ALA A 170 13.90 -13.11 2.52
CA ALA A 170 13.05 -14.10 3.16
C ALA A 170 12.42 -15.08 2.16
N MET A 171 12.07 -14.66 0.94
CA MET A 171 11.47 -15.57 -0.06
C MET A 171 12.40 -16.71 -0.48
N PHE A 172 13.71 -16.57 -0.25
CA PHE A 172 14.73 -17.57 -0.55
C PHE A 172 15.18 -18.37 0.68
N SER A 173 14.65 -18.09 1.87
CA SER A 173 15.01 -18.81 3.07
C SER A 173 14.55 -20.27 3.00
N PRO A 174 15.43 -21.26 3.25
CA PRO A 174 15.04 -22.67 3.29
C PRO A 174 14.05 -22.99 4.43
N GLU A 175 13.89 -22.09 5.40
CA GLU A 175 12.95 -22.24 6.53
C GLU A 175 11.47 -22.05 6.14
N PHE A 176 11.20 -21.48 4.97
CA PHE A 176 9.84 -21.34 4.45
C PHE A 176 9.63 -22.37 3.35
N SER A 177 8.53 -23.11 3.41
CA SER A 177 8.12 -24.01 2.33
C SER A 177 7.90 -23.22 1.04
N SER A 178 8.09 -23.90 -0.09
CA SER A 178 7.81 -23.35 -1.41
C SER A 178 7.28 -24.47 -2.30
N PRO A 179 6.26 -24.21 -3.13
CA PRO A 179 5.82 -25.17 -4.14
C PRO A 179 6.75 -25.20 -5.35
N HIS A 180 7.82 -24.40 -5.35
CA HIS A 180 8.75 -24.24 -6.45
C HIS A 180 10.13 -24.78 -6.07
N GLU A 181 10.63 -25.72 -6.88
CA GLU A 181 12.02 -26.20 -6.75
C GLU A 181 13.02 -25.07 -7.01
N ASP A 182 12.77 -24.25 -8.04
CA ASP A 182 13.56 -23.05 -8.34
C ASP A 182 12.77 -21.77 -8.00
N ARG A 183 13.08 -21.22 -6.83
CA ARG A 183 12.50 -19.96 -6.34
C ARG A 183 12.91 -18.74 -7.15
N LYS A 184 14.09 -18.75 -7.77
CA LYS A 184 14.54 -17.63 -8.62
C LYS A 184 13.75 -17.61 -9.92
N ALA A 185 13.50 -18.77 -10.52
CA ALA A 185 12.59 -18.89 -11.67
C ALA A 185 11.15 -18.49 -11.32
N ALA A 186 10.65 -18.86 -10.13
CA ALA A 186 9.34 -18.42 -9.65
C ALA A 186 9.26 -16.90 -9.49
N LEU A 187 10.29 -16.27 -8.91
CA LEU A 187 10.39 -14.81 -8.79
C LEU A 187 10.35 -14.14 -10.17
N ALA A 188 11.14 -14.62 -11.14
CA ALA A 188 11.18 -14.07 -12.48
C ALA A 188 9.79 -14.09 -13.15
N LYS A 189 9.07 -15.22 -13.07
CA LYS A 189 7.68 -15.34 -13.56
C LYS A 189 6.72 -14.40 -12.82
N GLY A 190 6.93 -14.20 -11.52
CA GLY A 190 6.17 -13.24 -10.72
C GLY A 190 6.38 -11.80 -11.20
N ILE A 191 7.62 -11.44 -11.55
CA ILE A 191 7.98 -10.13 -12.10
C ILE A 191 7.30 -9.91 -13.46
N GLU A 192 7.36 -10.88 -14.37
CA GLU A 192 6.69 -10.80 -15.68
C GLU A 192 5.18 -10.55 -15.54
N LYS A 193 4.54 -11.21 -14.57
CA LYS A 193 3.11 -10.98 -14.26
C LYS A 193 2.84 -9.57 -13.74
N LEU A 194 3.74 -9.02 -12.92
CA LEU A 194 3.61 -7.64 -12.44
C LEU A 194 3.80 -6.62 -13.58
N GLU A 195 4.75 -6.84 -14.48
CA GLU A 195 4.96 -6.02 -15.67
C GLU A 195 3.71 -6.04 -16.57
N ALA A 196 3.15 -7.23 -16.83
CA ALA A 196 1.91 -7.37 -17.58
C ALA A 196 0.73 -6.66 -16.90
N ARG A 197 0.64 -6.70 -15.57
CA ARG A 197 -0.38 -5.98 -14.81
C ARG A 197 -0.23 -4.46 -14.93
N ASN A 198 0.99 -3.92 -14.78
CA ASN A 198 1.26 -2.49 -14.96
C ASN A 198 0.91 -2.05 -16.38
N LYS A 199 1.28 -2.84 -17.40
CA LYS A 199 0.91 -2.56 -18.78
C LYS A 199 -0.61 -2.53 -18.96
N LYS A 200 -1.33 -3.53 -18.42
CA LYS A 200 -2.79 -3.59 -18.51
C LYS A 200 -3.48 -2.38 -17.88
N GLU A 201 -2.97 -1.87 -16.76
CA GLU A 201 -3.49 -0.64 -16.15
C GLU A 201 -3.28 0.59 -17.05
N LYS A 202 -2.10 0.71 -17.67
CA LYS A 202 -1.83 1.78 -18.65
C LYS A 202 -2.77 1.69 -19.85
N ASP A 203 -2.88 0.51 -20.45
CA ASP A 203 -3.76 0.26 -21.59
C ASP A 203 -5.22 0.58 -21.24
N TYR A 204 -5.67 0.26 -20.01
CA TYR A 204 -7.02 0.59 -19.53
C TYR A 204 -7.29 2.09 -19.57
N PHE A 205 -6.34 2.93 -19.16
CA PHE A 205 -6.51 4.38 -19.16
C PHE A 205 -6.17 5.09 -20.48
N LEU A 206 -5.56 4.38 -21.44
CA LEU A 206 -5.43 4.85 -22.82
C LEU A 206 -6.75 4.77 -23.59
N ASP A 207 -7.62 3.83 -23.21
CA ASP A 207 -8.97 3.74 -23.74
C ASP A 207 -9.83 4.92 -23.24
N LYS A 208 -10.43 5.65 -24.18
CA LYS A 208 -11.17 6.89 -23.88
C LYS A 208 -12.44 6.63 -23.07
N ASP A 209 -13.12 5.52 -23.31
CA ASP A 209 -14.39 5.21 -22.66
C ASP A 209 -14.13 4.76 -21.22
N ASN A 210 -13.12 3.93 -21.00
CA ASN A 210 -12.65 3.56 -19.66
C ASN A 210 -12.23 4.78 -18.85
N LEU A 211 -11.45 5.70 -19.45
CA LEU A 211 -11.04 6.94 -18.79
C LEU A 211 -12.24 7.83 -18.43
N ALA A 212 -13.21 7.97 -19.34
CA ALA A 212 -14.42 8.75 -19.11
C ALA A 212 -15.27 8.14 -17.97
N ASN A 213 -15.47 6.82 -18.00
CA ASN A 213 -16.21 6.08 -16.97
C ASN A 213 -15.54 6.20 -15.59
N PHE A 214 -14.21 6.09 -15.54
CA PHE A 214 -13.44 6.27 -14.32
C PHE A 214 -13.63 7.67 -13.73
N LYS A 215 -13.51 8.73 -14.55
CA LYS A 215 -13.71 10.12 -14.11
C LYS A 215 -15.16 10.36 -13.64
N ALA A 216 -16.15 9.81 -14.34
CA ALA A 216 -17.54 9.92 -13.94
C ALA A 216 -17.80 9.27 -12.58
N MET A 217 -17.26 8.07 -12.35
CA MET A 217 -17.36 7.36 -11.07
C MET A 217 -16.69 8.13 -9.92
N ARG A 218 -15.52 8.73 -10.15
CA ARG A 218 -14.86 9.59 -9.16
C ARG A 218 -15.69 10.81 -8.79
N LYS A 219 -16.27 11.48 -9.78
CA LYS A 219 -17.17 12.63 -9.58
C LYS A 219 -18.41 12.23 -8.79
N GLN A 220 -19.03 11.10 -9.11
CA GLN A 220 -20.22 10.60 -8.40
C GLN A 220 -19.93 10.33 -6.92
N ASN A 221 -18.73 9.85 -6.59
CA ASN A 221 -18.34 9.48 -5.23
C ASN A 221 -17.76 10.65 -4.40
N GLY A 222 -17.64 11.83 -5.00
CA GLY A 222 -16.96 12.98 -4.40
C GLY A 222 -15.49 12.69 -4.08
N THR A 223 -14.84 11.84 -4.89
CA THR A 223 -13.48 11.36 -4.61
C THR A 223 -12.47 12.49 -4.77
N ASP A 224 -12.61 13.31 -5.82
CA ASP A 224 -11.64 14.37 -6.11
C ASP A 224 -11.69 15.45 -5.02
N GLU A 225 -12.89 15.76 -4.52
CA GLU A 225 -13.11 16.69 -3.44
C GLU A 225 -12.48 16.22 -2.14
N LYS A 226 -12.40 14.91 -1.87
CA LYS A 226 -11.81 14.36 -0.63
C LYS A 226 -10.30 14.19 -0.72
N PHE A 227 -9.77 13.89 -1.90
CA PHE A 227 -8.39 13.40 -2.04
C PHE A 227 -7.50 14.28 -2.91
N CYS A 228 -8.00 15.08 -3.86
CA CYS A 228 -7.15 15.88 -4.75
C CYS A 228 -6.91 17.29 -4.17
N PHE A 229 -5.88 17.42 -3.34
CA PHE A 229 -5.44 18.67 -2.71
C PHE A 229 -3.92 18.72 -2.55
#